data_AF-A0A392RVC7-F1
#
_entry.id   AF-A0A392RVC7-F1
#
_cell.length_a   1.000
_cell.length_b   1.000
_cell.length_c   1.000
_cell.angle_alpha   90.00
_cell.angle_beta   90.00
_cell.angle_gamma   90.00
#
_symmetry.space_group_name_H-M   'P 1'
#
loop_
_entity.id
_entity.type
_entity.pdbx_description
1 polymer ?
#
loop_
_entity_poly.entity_id
_entity_poly.type
_entity_poly.pdbx_seq_one_letter_code
_entity_poly.pdbx_strand_id
1 'polypeptide(L)'
;WVGPEPRGIASVFTPTYSGVLTIVEEGWEVQQNWEVHRPDPEHRICSKFIDDGFGMYEFAFKDLKLRLPFSEIAVGLFGWLDLAPSQLHPNSLAFIRAFELLCEYLE
;
A
#
# COMPACT_ATOMS: atom_id res chain seq x y z
N TRP A 1 14.92 -7.57 -3.70
CA TRP A 1 15.71 -8.22 -2.65
C TRP A 1 15.19 -7.74 -1.30
N VAL A 2 14.54 -8.62 -0.51
CA VAL A 2 14.12 -8.30 0.86
C VAL A 2 15.33 -8.49 1.76
N GLY A 3 15.69 -7.46 2.55
CA GLY A 3 16.82 -7.54 3.49
C GLY A 3 16.63 -8.67 4.52
N PRO A 4 17.70 -9.16 5.17
CA PRO A 4 17.61 -10.23 6.17
C PRO A 4 16.71 -9.86 7.36
N GLU A 5 16.72 -8.59 7.74
CA GLU A 5 16.02 -8.03 8.90
C GLU A 5 14.49 -8.17 8.83
N PRO A 6 13.80 -7.82 7.71
CA PRO A 6 12.36 -8.06 7.55
C PRO A 6 11.92 -9.54 7.63
N ARG A 7 12.83 -10.51 7.51
CA ARG A 7 12.49 -11.93 7.67
C ARG A 7 12.37 -12.35 9.14
N GLY A 8 13.01 -11.62 10.05
CA GLY A 8 13.04 -11.92 11.49
C GLY A 8 12.12 -11.02 12.32
N ILE A 9 11.69 -9.89 11.77
CA ILE A 9 10.89 -8.89 12.49
C ILE A 9 9.47 -8.89 11.93
N ALA A 10 8.53 -9.41 12.71
CA ALA A 10 7.11 -9.28 12.39
C ALA A 10 6.70 -7.80 12.47
N SER A 11 5.97 -7.32 11.48
CA SER A 11 5.28 -6.03 11.58
C SER A 11 4.21 -6.13 12.67
N VAL A 12 4.22 -5.20 13.63
CA VAL A 12 3.25 -5.13 14.73
C VAL A 12 2.35 -3.92 14.50
N PHE A 13 1.03 -4.11 14.69
CA PHE A 13 0.09 -2.99 14.62
C PHE A 13 0.33 -2.03 15.78
N THR A 14 0.50 -0.75 15.47
CA THR A 14 0.61 0.31 16.49
C THR A 14 -0.71 0.41 17.27
N PRO A 15 -0.73 0.13 18.60
CA PRO A 15 -1.97 0.04 19.36
C PRO A 15 -2.76 1.36 19.41
N THR A 16 -2.06 2.49 19.36
CA THR A 16 -2.58 3.85 19.53
C THR A 16 -3.30 4.44 18.32
N TYR A 17 -3.44 3.70 17.22
CA TYR A 17 -4.06 4.21 16.00
C TYR A 17 -5.60 4.27 16.12
N SER A 18 -6.18 5.47 15.99
CA SER A 18 -7.60 5.78 16.16
C SER A 18 -8.49 5.52 14.95
N GLY A 19 -7.94 4.90 13.88
CA GLY A 19 -8.76 4.19 12.89
C GLY A 19 -9.34 5.01 11.75
N VAL A 20 -8.94 6.28 11.54
CA VAL A 20 -9.45 7.07 10.42
C VAL A 20 -8.30 7.64 9.58
N LEU A 21 -8.02 6.98 8.47
CA LEU A 21 -7.25 7.52 7.36
C LEU A 21 -8.24 7.91 6.27
N THR A 22 -8.72 9.14 6.32
CA THR A 22 -9.47 9.76 5.22
C THR A 22 -8.46 10.27 4.20
N ILE A 23 -7.88 9.37 3.41
CA ILE A 23 -7.26 9.77 2.13
C ILE A 23 -8.33 9.52 1.08
N VAL A 24 -9.27 10.45 1.03
CA VAL A 24 -10.19 10.65 -0.08
C VAL A 24 -9.62 11.82 -0.85
N GLU A 25 -9.25 11.63 -2.11
CA GLU A 25 -8.98 12.79 -2.96
C GLU A 25 -10.30 13.38 -3.47
N GLU A 26 -10.48 14.66 -3.14
CA GLU A 26 -11.31 15.58 -3.90
C GLU A 26 -10.62 15.86 -5.23
N GLY A 27 -11.16 15.29 -6.30
CA GLY A 27 -10.80 15.69 -7.65
C GLY A 27 -10.68 14.51 -8.59
N TRP A 28 -11.58 14.54 -9.58
CA TRP A 28 -11.62 13.70 -10.78
C TRP A 28 -12.27 12.33 -10.55
N GLU A 29 -13.61 12.33 -10.64
CA GLU A 29 -14.48 11.18 -10.94
C GLU A 29 -14.08 9.84 -10.28
N VAL A 30 -14.12 9.76 -8.95
CA VAL A 30 -13.82 8.49 -8.27
C VAL A 30 -15.00 7.52 -8.44
N GLN A 31 -14.77 6.44 -9.21
CA GLN A 31 -15.73 5.35 -9.49
C GLN A 31 -15.92 4.37 -8.32
N GLN A 32 -15.13 4.43 -7.23
CA GLN A 32 -15.30 3.54 -6.08
C GLN A 32 -14.78 4.15 -4.78
N ASN A 33 -15.63 4.21 -3.75
CA ASN A 33 -15.24 4.66 -2.41
C ASN A 33 -14.47 3.53 -1.71
N TRP A 34 -13.17 3.72 -1.47
CA TRP A 34 -12.35 2.79 -0.70
C TRP A 34 -12.51 3.09 0.79
N GLU A 35 -12.82 2.08 1.58
CA GLU A 35 -12.91 2.19 3.03
C GLU A 35 -11.65 1.63 3.70
N VAL A 36 -11.11 2.36 4.65
CA VAL A 36 -9.94 1.92 5.43
C VAL A 36 -10.41 1.28 6.71
N HIS A 37 -10.06 0.02 6.90
CA HIS A 37 -10.38 -0.76 8.09
C HIS A 37 -9.10 -1.15 8.82
N ARG A 38 -9.13 -1.09 10.16
CA ARG A 38 -8.06 -1.66 10.96
C ARG A 38 -8.14 -3.19 10.84
N PRO A 39 -7.06 -3.90 10.45
CA PRO A 39 -7.06 -5.35 10.45
C PRO A 39 -7.29 -5.91 11.85
N ASP A 40 -7.97 -7.05 11.94
CA ASP A 40 -8.02 -7.82 13.19
C ASP A 40 -6.59 -8.11 13.69
N PRO A 41 -6.31 -8.05 15.01
CA PRO A 41 -5.01 -8.43 15.57
C PRO A 41 -4.48 -9.80 15.12
N GLU A 42 -5.35 -10.74 14.76
CA GLU A 42 -4.99 -12.05 14.23
C GLU A 42 -4.58 -12.02 12.75
N HIS A 43 -5.06 -11.03 11.98
CA HIS A 43 -4.69 -10.87 10.58
C HIS A 43 -3.23 -10.45 10.45
N ARG A 44 -2.51 -11.11 9.55
CA ARG A 44 -1.16 -10.75 9.14
C ARG A 44 -1.23 -9.82 7.93
N ILE A 45 -0.14 -9.12 7.67
CA ILE A 45 -0.02 -8.23 6.51
C ILE A 45 -0.23 -8.94 5.15
N CYS A 46 0.03 -10.26 5.12
CA CYS A 46 -0.17 -11.15 3.99
C CYS A 46 -1.45 -12.01 4.09
N SER A 47 -2.31 -11.76 5.09
CA SER A 47 -3.59 -12.46 5.18
C SER A 47 -4.48 -12.10 3.98
N LYS A 48 -5.34 -13.05 3.58
CA LYS A 48 -6.45 -12.74 2.68
C LYS A 48 -7.51 -11.97 3.46
N PHE A 49 -8.01 -10.89 2.89
CA PHE A 49 -9.11 -10.12 3.43
C PHE A 49 -10.40 -10.47 2.67
N ILE A 50 -11.55 -10.19 3.30
CA ILE A 50 -12.88 -10.37 2.68
C ILE A 50 -13.16 -9.15 1.77
N ASP A 51 -14.10 -9.28 0.83
CA ASP A 51 -14.61 -8.19 -0.02
C ASP A 51 -13.53 -7.47 -0.84
N ASP A 52 -12.65 -8.24 -1.49
CA ASP A 52 -11.54 -7.75 -2.33
C ASP A 52 -10.57 -6.78 -1.62
N GLY A 53 -10.58 -6.78 -0.28
CA GLY A 53 -9.67 -6.00 0.54
C GLY A 53 -8.23 -6.50 0.47
N PHE A 54 -7.30 -5.62 0.83
CA PHE A 54 -5.90 -5.98 1.04
C PHE A 54 -5.32 -5.13 2.17
N GLY A 55 -4.33 -5.68 2.87
CA GLY A 55 -3.57 -4.91 3.87
C GLY A 55 -2.64 -3.91 3.18
N MET A 56 -2.32 -2.80 3.82
CA MET A 56 -1.32 -1.84 3.32
C MET A 56 -0.71 -1.03 4.46
N TYR A 57 0.51 -0.51 4.25
CA TYR A 57 1.15 0.40 5.19
C TYR A 57 0.51 1.79 5.13
N GLU A 58 0.17 2.39 6.29
CA GLU A 58 -0.29 3.79 6.36
C GLU A 58 0.67 4.75 5.64
N PHE A 59 1.98 4.56 5.82
CA PHE A 59 3.05 5.33 5.20
C PHE A 59 2.93 5.43 3.68
N ALA A 60 2.43 4.37 3.02
CA ALA A 60 2.31 4.34 1.56
C ALA A 60 1.36 5.43 1.04
N PHE A 61 0.27 5.68 1.74
CA PHE A 61 -0.69 6.70 1.35
C PHE A 61 -0.34 8.05 1.97
N LYS A 62 0.03 8.06 3.26
CA LYS A 62 0.26 9.30 4.02
C LYS A 62 1.49 10.06 3.55
N ASP A 63 2.59 9.35 3.33
CA ASP A 63 3.90 9.95 3.10
C ASP A 63 4.34 9.78 1.64
N LEU A 64 4.17 8.60 1.04
CA LEU A 64 4.51 8.38 -0.38
C LEU A 64 3.45 8.91 -1.35
N LYS A 65 2.24 9.25 -0.87
CA LYS A 65 1.14 9.73 -1.72
C LYS A 65 0.79 8.76 -2.85
N LEU A 66 0.94 7.45 -2.61
CA LEU A 66 0.31 6.45 -3.48
C LEU A 66 -1.21 6.65 -3.43
N ARG A 67 -1.89 6.36 -4.55
CA ARG A 67 -3.33 6.59 -4.70
C ARG A 67 -4.02 5.31 -5.15
N LEU A 68 -5.32 5.21 -4.85
CA LEU A 68 -6.19 4.14 -5.33
C LEU A 68 -7.18 4.68 -6.39
N PRO A 69 -7.53 3.88 -7.42
CA PRO A 69 -6.85 2.62 -7.77
C PRO A 69 -5.37 2.86 -8.08
N PHE A 70 -4.52 1.85 -7.84
CA PHE A 70 -3.09 1.97 -8.12
C PHE A 70 -2.85 2.30 -9.60
N SER A 71 -1.72 2.93 -9.92
CA SER A 71 -1.33 3.18 -11.31
C SER A 71 -1.15 1.86 -12.08
N GLU A 72 -1.28 1.90 -13.41
CA GLU A 72 -0.99 0.74 -14.27
C GLU A 72 0.44 0.21 -14.06
N ILE A 73 1.41 1.10 -13.77
CA ILE A 73 2.79 0.71 -13.48
C ILE A 73 2.86 -0.10 -12.18
N ALA A 74 2.24 0.40 -11.11
CA ALA A 74 2.22 -0.29 -9.82
C ALA A 74 1.47 -1.62 -9.90
N VAL A 75 0.29 -1.65 -10.53
CA VAL A 75 -0.49 -2.88 -10.76
C VAL A 75 0.31 -3.90 -11.56
N GLY A 76 0.93 -3.48 -12.67
CA GLY A 76 1.77 -4.35 -13.50
C GLY A 76 2.96 -4.92 -12.73
N LEU A 77 3.60 -4.11 -11.89
CA LEU A 77 4.74 -4.56 -11.07
C LEU A 77 4.32 -5.56 -9.99
N PHE A 78 3.22 -5.31 -9.28
CA PHE A 78 2.70 -6.23 -8.26
C PHE A 78 2.29 -7.56 -8.89
N GLY A 79 1.63 -7.52 -10.05
CA GLY A 79 1.28 -8.71 -10.82
C GLY A 79 2.50 -9.47 -11.35
N TRP A 80 3.52 -8.77 -11.84
CA TRP A 80 4.76 -9.41 -12.33
C TRP A 80 5.55 -10.09 -11.21
N LEU A 81 5.58 -9.50 -10.00
CA LEU A 81 6.23 -10.06 -8.83
C LEU A 81 5.41 -11.18 -8.16
N ASP A 82 4.12 -11.31 -8.49
CA ASP A 82 3.15 -12.16 -7.81
C ASP A 82 3.11 -11.88 -6.29
N LEU A 83 3.04 -10.58 -5.93
CA LEU A 83 3.03 -10.11 -4.55
C LEU A 83 1.88 -9.14 -4.29
N ALA A 84 1.28 -9.24 -3.10
CA ALA A 84 0.38 -8.20 -2.60
C ALA A 84 1.18 -6.90 -2.32
N PRO A 85 0.58 -5.71 -2.49
CA PRO A 85 1.25 -4.42 -2.29
C PRO A 85 1.96 -4.30 -0.92
N SER A 86 1.37 -4.87 0.12
CA SER A 86 1.88 -4.86 1.49
C SER A 86 3.03 -5.83 1.76
N GLN A 87 3.32 -6.77 0.87
CA GLN A 87 4.47 -7.67 0.99
C GLN A 87 5.78 -6.98 0.58
N LEU A 88 5.68 -5.86 -0.14
CA LEU A 88 6.84 -5.04 -0.47
C LEU A 88 7.25 -4.17 0.70
N HIS A 89 8.55 -4.13 0.95
CA HIS A 89 9.11 -3.26 1.99
C HIS A 89 8.76 -1.78 1.70
N PRO A 90 8.48 -0.95 2.71
CA PRO A 90 8.17 0.48 2.52
C PRO A 90 9.18 1.23 1.65
N ASN A 91 10.48 0.96 1.79
CA ASN A 91 11.51 1.54 0.91
C ASN A 91 11.32 1.15 -0.56
N SER A 92 10.92 -0.09 -0.85
CA SER A 92 10.63 -0.54 -2.21
C SER A 92 9.40 0.17 -2.78
N LEU A 93 8.36 0.38 -1.96
CA LEU A 93 7.20 1.20 -2.36
C LEU A 93 7.62 2.65 -2.67
N ALA A 94 8.56 3.21 -1.90
CA ALA A 94 9.10 4.55 -2.16
C ALA A 94 9.85 4.61 -3.50
N PHE A 95 10.62 3.57 -3.84
CA PHE A 95 11.28 3.49 -5.14
C PHE A 95 10.28 3.39 -6.30
N ILE A 96 9.21 2.62 -6.15
CA ILE A 96 8.14 2.53 -7.16
C ILE A 96 7.55 3.92 -7.38
N ARG A 97 7.18 4.62 -6.30
CA ARG A 97 6.63 5.96 -6.40
C ARG A 97 7.58 6.96 -7.05
N ALA A 98 8.86 6.93 -6.67
CA ALA A 98 9.87 7.81 -7.26
C ALA A 98 10.05 7.54 -8.76
N PHE A 99 9.96 6.28 -9.19
CA PHE A 99 10.02 5.90 -10.59
C PHE A 99 8.79 6.41 -11.38
N GLU A 100 7.59 6.26 -10.83
CA GLU A 100 6.36 6.81 -11.44
C GLU A 100 6.48 8.32 -11.66
N LEU A 101 6.87 9.07 -10.62
CA LEU A 101 7.04 10.53 -10.70
C LEU A 101 8.10 10.93 -11.74
N LEU A 102 9.15 10.13 -11.91
CA LEU A 102 10.16 10.34 -12.93
C LEU A 102 9.58 10.12 -14.33
N CYS A 103 8.78 9.07 -14.53
CA CYS A 103 8.09 8.84 -15.81
C CYS A 103 7.13 10.00 -16.13
N GLU A 104 6.29 10.42 -15.18
CA GLU A 104 5.37 11.57 -15.34
C GLU A 104 6.11 12.87 -15.68
N TYR A 105 7.33 13.07 -15.16
CA TYR A 105 8.15 14.24 -15.46
C TYR A 105 8.81 14.20 -16.85
N LEU A 106 9.10 13.00 -17.35
CA LEU A 106 9.79 12.80 -18.63
C LEU A 106 8.84 12.71 -19.83
N GLU A 107 7.53 12.58 -19.58
CA GLU A 107 6.45 12.72 -20.57
C GLU A 107 6.14 14.19 -20.88
#